data_AF-D2EF05-F1
#
_entry.id   AF-D2EF05-F1
#
_cell.length_a   1.000
_cell.length_b   1.000
_cell.length_c   1.000
_cell.angle_alpha   90.00
_cell.angle_beta   90.00
_cell.angle_gamma   90.00
#
_symmetry.space_group_name_H-M   'P 1'
#
loop_
_entity.id
_entity.type
_entity.pdbx_description
1 polymer ?
#
loop_
_entity_poly.entity_id
_entity_poly.type
_entity_poly.pdbx_seq_one_letter_code
_entity_poly.pdbx_strand_id
1 'polypeptide(L)'
;MLRNRPIILIAGLVIVAVLVYFLFFYNAGKVAVNSNQNSVNIVYNNCTNCSNSAMNTIYNLFKSDKYTLNPKNLSFDSSEGSSLISNYSVTALPTVIINESNNSASILDSLVYLNMFNVVGNKFVLNTPFLSGLTKGMTYFDLIQNKEITAFDIFNQSSIYQNINESMLNPSEILYLFNGTKYTANNKTLISFIYSNSSFSAVQSMILYKALNAFGNFSNLTVLTSPSISFSTGETLGKTQFYTLNGNNYKSKYFSMESTNIENLSSSPYVKTLEKQLFEFDQNSAYQLFDNLGNFMPFIDIGGRYVEISSMLNPRVFAGKDISQINALIKTNQTVGIAFNDSVYFVQTLLCSYVGYNEGVCNSTSIKNDLAKINSLI
;
A
#
# COMPACT_ATOMS: atom_id res chain seq x y z
N MET A 1 42.30 -44.52 29.04
CA MET A 1 42.31 -43.48 27.99
C MET A 1 41.47 -43.84 26.73
N LEU A 2 40.38 -44.63 26.83
CA LEU A 2 39.59 -45.06 25.65
C LEU A 2 38.08 -44.84 25.76
N ARG A 3 37.59 -44.08 26.76
CA ARG A 3 36.15 -43.98 27.08
C ARG A 3 35.37 -42.95 26.23
N ASN A 4 36.04 -42.08 25.47
CA ASN A 4 35.38 -41.01 24.69
C ASN A 4 35.32 -41.25 23.18
N ARG A 5 35.80 -42.40 22.68
CA ARG A 5 35.75 -42.73 21.24
C ARG A 5 34.34 -42.79 20.62
N PRO A 6 33.26 -43.24 21.30
CA PRO A 6 31.95 -43.29 20.64
C PRO A 6 31.33 -41.90 20.45
N ILE A 7 31.63 -40.93 21.32
CA ILE A 7 31.06 -39.57 21.24
C ILE A 7 31.63 -38.81 20.03
N ILE A 8 32.92 -38.97 19.75
CA ILE A 8 33.58 -38.33 18.60
C ILE A 8 33.04 -38.89 17.28
N LEU A 9 32.76 -40.19 17.22
CA LEU A 9 32.19 -40.85 16.04
C LEU A 9 30.75 -40.39 15.74
N ILE A 10 29.93 -40.24 16.79
CA ILE A 10 28.54 -39.75 16.65
C ILE A 10 28.54 -38.28 16.21
N ALA A 11 29.39 -37.43 16.80
CA ALA A 11 29.49 -36.03 16.41
C ALA A 11 29.95 -35.87 14.94
N GLY A 12 30.91 -36.69 14.50
CA GLY A 12 31.36 -36.71 13.11
C GLY A 12 30.26 -37.10 12.12
N LEU A 13 29.47 -38.14 12.44
CA LEU A 13 28.34 -38.58 11.61
C LEU A 13 27.24 -37.53 11.50
N VAL A 14 26.92 -36.83 12.61
CA VAL A 14 25.91 -35.76 12.60
C VAL A 14 26.37 -34.58 11.73
N ILE A 15 27.64 -34.17 11.82
CA ILE A 15 28.18 -33.08 11.00
C ILE A 15 28.14 -33.42 9.51
N VAL A 16 28.52 -34.65 9.14
CA VAL A 16 28.46 -35.11 7.74
C VAL A 16 27.02 -35.18 7.24
N ALA A 17 26.08 -35.69 8.05
CA ALA A 17 24.67 -35.73 7.68
C ALA A 17 24.07 -34.33 7.49
N VAL A 18 24.42 -33.37 8.37
CA VAL A 18 24.01 -31.97 8.25
C VAL A 18 24.61 -31.32 7.00
N LEU A 19 25.90 -31.55 6.70
CA LEU A 19 26.53 -31.01 5.49
C LEU A 19 25.95 -31.61 4.21
N VAL A 20 25.67 -32.91 4.18
CA VAL A 20 25.01 -33.57 3.03
C VAL A 20 23.58 -33.07 2.87
N TYR A 21 22.83 -32.93 3.96
CA TYR A 21 21.50 -32.31 3.94
C TYR A 21 21.60 -30.87 3.40
N PHE A 22 22.51 -30.06 3.92
CA PHE A 22 22.69 -28.68 3.47
C PHE A 22 23.09 -28.61 1.99
N LEU A 23 24.00 -29.46 1.52
CA LEU A 23 24.39 -29.51 0.11
C LEU A 23 23.27 -30.02 -0.80
N PHE A 24 22.45 -30.97 -0.33
CA PHE A 24 21.31 -31.49 -1.07
C PHE A 24 20.22 -30.42 -1.23
N PHE A 25 19.88 -29.69 -0.16
CA PHE A 25 18.90 -28.61 -0.20
C PHE A 25 19.43 -27.32 -0.86
N TYR A 26 20.71 -27.00 -0.70
CA TYR A 26 21.35 -25.87 -1.37
C TYR A 26 21.44 -26.08 -2.89
N ASN A 27 21.64 -27.32 -3.35
CA ASN A 27 21.61 -27.64 -4.78
C ASN A 27 20.18 -27.87 -5.31
N ALA A 28 19.22 -28.29 -4.48
CA ALA A 28 17.82 -28.39 -4.87
C ALA A 28 17.15 -27.02 -5.11
N GLY A 29 17.75 -25.92 -4.62
CA GLY A 29 17.31 -24.55 -4.89
C GLY A 29 17.75 -23.98 -6.25
N LYS A 30 18.61 -24.69 -7.00
CA LYS A 30 18.91 -24.35 -8.39
C LYS A 30 18.00 -25.16 -9.31
N VAL A 31 16.71 -24.85 -9.28
CA VAL A 31 15.84 -25.19 -10.41
C VAL A 31 16.53 -24.62 -11.65
N ALA A 32 16.83 -25.46 -12.62
CA ALA A 32 17.24 -25.01 -13.93
C ALA A 32 16.11 -24.11 -14.43
N VAL A 33 16.32 -22.79 -14.35
CA VAL A 33 15.45 -21.81 -14.98
C VAL A 33 15.67 -22.04 -16.47
N ASN A 34 14.91 -22.96 -17.05
CA ASN A 34 14.64 -22.92 -18.48
C ASN A 34 14.24 -21.48 -18.75
N SER A 35 14.97 -20.81 -19.63
CA SER A 35 14.78 -19.41 -19.98
C SER A 35 13.44 -19.25 -20.70
N ASN A 36 12.34 -19.45 -19.99
CA ASN A 36 11.01 -19.17 -20.45
C ASN A 36 10.94 -17.65 -20.51
N GLN A 37 11.04 -17.12 -21.73
CA GLN A 37 10.98 -15.70 -21.98
C GLN A 37 9.54 -15.24 -21.75
N ASN A 38 9.29 -14.60 -20.62
CA ASN A 38 8.05 -13.84 -20.44
C ASN A 38 8.05 -12.69 -21.46
N SER A 39 6.96 -12.58 -22.22
CA SER A 39 6.80 -11.46 -23.15
C SER A 39 6.15 -10.30 -22.41
N VAL A 40 6.74 -9.12 -22.55
CA VAL A 40 6.23 -7.90 -21.92
C VAL A 40 5.78 -6.98 -23.04
N ASN A 41 4.48 -6.76 -23.15
CA ASN A 41 3.93 -5.76 -24.05
C ASN A 41 3.83 -4.45 -23.28
N ILE A 42 4.40 -3.39 -23.83
CA ILE A 42 4.30 -2.05 -23.23
C ILE A 42 3.52 -1.20 -24.21
N VAL A 43 2.31 -0.83 -23.82
CA VAL A 43 1.44 0.03 -24.62
C VAL A 43 1.71 1.47 -24.22
N TYR A 44 2.05 2.32 -25.18
CA TYR A 44 2.42 3.71 -24.95
C TYR A 44 1.76 4.64 -25.97
N ASN A 45 1.73 5.94 -25.68
CA ASN A 45 1.37 6.97 -26.65
C ASN A 45 2.60 7.79 -27.04
N ASN A 46 2.40 8.70 -28.00
CA ASN A 46 3.45 9.61 -28.46
C ASN A 46 3.85 10.69 -27.42
N CYS A 47 3.36 10.61 -26.18
CA CYS A 47 3.84 11.47 -25.08
C CYS A 47 5.29 11.09 -24.77
N THR A 48 6.21 11.92 -25.25
CA THR A 48 7.65 11.72 -25.10
C THR A 48 8.09 11.73 -23.63
N ASN A 49 7.38 12.48 -22.79
CA ASN A 49 7.65 12.55 -21.35
C ASN A 49 7.08 11.35 -20.57
N CYS A 50 5.94 10.81 -21.01
CA CYS A 50 5.26 9.72 -20.32
C CYS A 50 5.95 8.38 -20.53
N SER A 51 6.39 8.14 -21.77
CA SER A 51 7.02 6.88 -22.18
C SER A 51 8.41 6.70 -21.54
N ASN A 52 9.29 7.70 -21.57
CA ASN A 52 10.67 7.53 -21.11
C ASN A 52 10.81 7.28 -19.60
N SER A 53 10.06 8.02 -18.77
CA SER A 53 10.15 7.89 -17.30
C SER A 53 9.59 6.54 -16.84
N ALA A 54 8.39 6.19 -17.29
CA ALA A 54 7.78 4.92 -16.96
C ALA A 54 8.61 3.73 -17.41
N MET A 55 9.12 3.77 -18.65
CA MET A 55 9.95 2.70 -19.21
C MET A 55 11.20 2.47 -18.35
N ASN A 56 11.87 3.53 -17.91
CA ASN A 56 13.02 3.41 -17.02
C ASN A 56 12.65 2.78 -15.67
N THR A 57 11.53 3.18 -15.07
CA THR A 57 11.03 2.56 -13.82
C THR A 57 10.73 1.09 -14.02
N ILE A 58 10.03 0.72 -15.09
CA ILE A 58 9.71 -0.67 -15.45
C ILE A 58 11.01 -1.46 -15.65
N TYR A 59 11.95 -0.96 -16.46
CA TYR A 59 13.24 -1.61 -16.65
C TYR A 59 13.97 -1.83 -15.34
N ASN A 60 14.01 -0.83 -14.46
CA ASN A 60 14.67 -0.94 -13.17
C ASN A 60 13.99 -1.97 -12.25
N LEU A 61 12.66 -2.00 -12.21
CA LEU A 61 11.89 -2.97 -11.43
C LEU A 61 12.20 -4.42 -11.84
N PHE A 62 12.40 -4.68 -13.13
CA PHE A 62 12.64 -6.04 -13.62
C PHE A 62 14.11 -6.40 -13.83
N LYS A 63 15.02 -5.43 -13.76
CA LYS A 63 16.47 -5.64 -13.92
C LYS A 63 17.10 -6.37 -12.72
N SER A 64 16.53 -6.25 -11.52
CA SER A 64 17.10 -6.84 -10.29
C SER A 64 17.04 -8.36 -10.27
N ASP A 65 16.12 -8.98 -11.03
CA ASP A 65 15.67 -10.34 -10.70
C ASP A 65 16.12 -11.42 -11.70
N LYS A 66 17.15 -11.15 -12.53
CA LYS A 66 17.65 -12.06 -13.60
C LYS A 66 16.63 -12.41 -14.70
N TYR A 67 15.47 -11.77 -14.72
CA TYR A 67 14.50 -11.94 -15.80
C TYR A 67 14.96 -11.13 -17.01
N THR A 68 15.11 -11.81 -18.15
CA THR A 68 15.27 -11.12 -19.43
C THR A 68 13.87 -10.75 -19.91
N LEU A 69 13.48 -9.50 -19.68
CA LEU A 69 12.29 -8.98 -20.35
C LEU A 69 12.62 -8.76 -21.83
N ASN A 70 11.73 -9.22 -22.70
CA ASN A 70 11.73 -8.85 -24.12
C ASN A 70 10.58 -7.85 -24.34
N PRO A 71 10.81 -6.55 -24.05
CA PRO A 71 9.78 -5.54 -24.18
C PRO A 71 9.41 -5.34 -25.65
N LYS A 72 8.12 -5.47 -25.94
CA LYS A 72 7.52 -5.07 -27.21
C LYS A 72 6.78 -3.76 -27.00
N ASN A 73 7.33 -2.67 -27.54
CA ASN A 73 6.71 -1.36 -27.48
C ASN A 73 5.60 -1.29 -28.54
N LEU A 74 4.36 -1.08 -28.09
CA LEU A 74 3.18 -0.98 -28.94
C LEU A 74 2.58 0.42 -28.82
N SER A 75 2.45 1.11 -29.96
CA SER A 75 1.74 2.39 -29.97
C SER A 75 0.24 2.16 -29.75
N PHE A 76 -0.40 3.03 -28.96
CA PHE A 76 -1.83 2.89 -28.63
C PHE A 76 -2.74 2.95 -29.87
N ASP A 77 -2.33 3.68 -30.90
CA ASP A 77 -3.01 3.82 -32.19
C ASP A 77 -2.74 2.67 -33.17
N SER A 78 -1.83 1.74 -32.83
CA SER A 78 -1.64 0.51 -33.60
C SER A 78 -2.81 -0.45 -33.39
N SER A 79 -3.12 -1.28 -34.40
CA SER A 79 -4.19 -2.28 -34.31
C SER A 79 -3.99 -3.24 -33.12
N GLU A 80 -2.74 -3.62 -32.85
CA GLU A 80 -2.39 -4.45 -31.70
C GLU A 80 -2.54 -3.69 -30.37
N GLY A 81 -2.03 -2.46 -30.28
CA GLY A 81 -2.12 -1.63 -29.06
C GLY A 81 -3.55 -1.30 -28.67
N SER A 82 -4.38 -0.88 -29.63
CA SER A 82 -5.82 -0.63 -29.42
C SER A 82 -6.57 -1.88 -28.97
N SER A 83 -6.24 -3.06 -29.52
CA SER A 83 -6.81 -4.33 -29.10
C SER A 83 -6.45 -4.65 -27.64
N LEU A 84 -5.19 -4.44 -27.24
CA LEU A 84 -4.77 -4.64 -25.84
C LEU A 84 -5.48 -3.67 -24.89
N ILE A 85 -5.64 -2.39 -25.27
CA ILE A 85 -6.37 -1.40 -24.46
C ILE A 85 -7.80 -1.86 -24.20
N SER A 86 -8.50 -2.30 -25.25
CA SER A 86 -9.87 -2.79 -25.13
C SER A 86 -9.95 -4.10 -24.34
N ASN A 87 -9.03 -5.04 -24.55
CA ASN A 87 -9.08 -6.36 -23.92
C ASN A 87 -8.76 -6.33 -22.42
N TYR A 88 -7.92 -5.39 -21.99
CA TYR A 88 -7.47 -5.28 -20.60
C TYR A 88 -8.07 -4.10 -19.84
N SER A 89 -9.01 -3.38 -20.46
CA SER A 89 -9.58 -2.14 -19.90
C SER A 89 -8.47 -1.20 -19.43
N VAL A 90 -7.54 -0.88 -20.33
CA VAL A 90 -6.43 0.01 -19.99
C VAL A 90 -6.96 1.45 -19.94
N THR A 91 -6.76 2.11 -18.79
CA THR A 91 -7.24 3.49 -18.59
C THR A 91 -6.16 4.56 -18.72
N ALA A 92 -4.89 4.16 -18.71
CA ALA A 92 -3.79 5.10 -18.77
C ALA A 92 -2.56 4.51 -19.47
N LEU A 93 -1.69 5.39 -19.96
CA LEU A 93 -0.48 5.04 -20.69
C LEU A 93 0.75 5.75 -20.10
N PRO A 94 1.94 5.10 -20.11
CA PRO A 94 2.18 3.77 -20.65
C PRO A 94 1.80 2.63 -19.70
N THR A 95 1.13 1.59 -20.21
CA THR A 95 0.70 0.42 -19.43
C THR A 95 1.54 -0.80 -19.79
N VAL A 96 1.92 -1.59 -18.78
CA VAL A 96 2.69 -2.82 -18.96
C VAL A 96 1.79 -4.02 -18.84
N ILE A 97 1.83 -4.90 -19.84
CA ILE A 97 1.10 -6.15 -19.88
C ILE A 97 2.12 -7.26 -19.97
N ILE A 98 2.24 -8.04 -18.91
CA ILE A 98 3.12 -9.20 -18.83
C ILE A 98 2.31 -10.42 -19.21
N ASN A 99 2.67 -11.06 -20.31
CA ASN A 99 2.14 -12.38 -20.65
C ASN A 99 3.09 -13.43 -20.05
N GLU A 100 2.62 -14.08 -19.01
CA GLU A 100 3.35 -15.18 -18.42
C GLU A 100 3.08 -16.45 -19.22
N SER A 101 4.14 -17.08 -19.72
CA SER A 101 4.00 -18.25 -20.58
C SER A 101 3.79 -19.56 -19.81
N ASN A 102 4.17 -19.65 -18.51
CA ASN A 102 3.99 -20.86 -17.66
C ASN A 102 4.23 -20.56 -16.15
N ASN A 103 3.29 -20.94 -15.28
CA ASN A 103 3.35 -21.28 -13.83
C ASN A 103 4.51 -20.76 -12.93
N SER A 104 5.06 -19.58 -13.15
CA SER A 104 6.08 -18.94 -12.28
C SER A 104 5.37 -18.10 -11.22
N ALA A 105 4.40 -18.70 -10.55
CA ALA A 105 3.49 -18.04 -9.61
C ALA A 105 4.23 -17.25 -8.53
N SER A 106 5.40 -17.68 -8.05
CA SER A 106 5.98 -17.15 -6.81
C SER A 106 6.36 -15.65 -6.80
N ILE A 107 6.80 -15.06 -7.91
CA ILE A 107 7.22 -13.63 -7.91
C ILE A 107 6.06 -12.72 -8.27
N LEU A 108 5.24 -13.12 -9.25
CA LEU A 108 4.03 -12.38 -9.57
C LEU A 108 3.02 -12.47 -8.42
N ASP A 109 2.97 -13.57 -7.66
CA ASP A 109 2.22 -13.66 -6.40
C ASP A 109 2.71 -12.63 -5.36
N SER A 110 4.02 -12.34 -5.31
CA SER A 110 4.59 -11.33 -4.41
C SER A 110 4.31 -9.89 -4.89
N LEU A 111 4.24 -9.66 -6.20
CA LEU A 111 3.87 -8.37 -6.78
C LEU A 111 2.35 -8.13 -6.79
N VAL A 112 1.56 -9.20 -6.88
CA VAL A 112 0.12 -9.24 -6.62
C VAL A 112 -0.15 -9.03 -5.13
N TYR A 113 0.74 -9.52 -4.24
CA TYR A 113 0.67 -9.21 -2.81
C TYR A 113 0.87 -7.71 -2.52
N LEU A 114 1.71 -7.05 -3.33
CA LEU A 114 1.84 -5.58 -3.33
C LEU A 114 0.69 -4.88 -4.08
N ASN A 115 -0.30 -5.63 -4.58
CA ASN A 115 -1.46 -5.12 -5.29
C ASN A 115 -1.14 -4.24 -6.52
N MET A 116 0.04 -4.42 -7.11
CA MET A 116 0.51 -3.57 -8.21
C MET A 116 -0.13 -3.93 -9.56
N PHE A 117 -0.67 -5.15 -9.70
CA PHE A 117 -1.13 -5.70 -10.98
C PHE A 117 -2.60 -6.12 -10.94
N ASN A 118 -3.34 -5.78 -11.99
CA ASN A 118 -4.62 -6.41 -12.31
C ASN A 118 -4.36 -7.73 -13.03
N VAL A 119 -4.92 -8.83 -12.53
CA VAL A 119 -4.79 -10.16 -13.16
C VAL A 119 -6.01 -10.41 -14.06
N VAL A 120 -5.77 -10.53 -15.36
CA VAL A 120 -6.81 -10.82 -16.36
C VAL A 120 -6.45 -12.09 -17.12
N GLY A 121 -7.00 -13.23 -16.68
CA GLY A 121 -6.56 -14.55 -17.15
C GLY A 121 -5.13 -14.84 -16.69
N ASN A 122 -4.25 -15.24 -17.62
CA ASN A 122 -2.83 -15.52 -17.34
C ASN A 122 -1.91 -14.31 -17.60
N LYS A 123 -2.45 -13.10 -17.43
CA LYS A 123 -1.75 -11.86 -17.76
C LYS A 123 -1.85 -10.87 -16.62
N PHE A 124 -0.76 -10.16 -16.42
CA PHE A 124 -0.62 -9.16 -15.37
C PHE A 124 -0.54 -7.80 -16.01
N VAL A 125 -1.49 -6.94 -15.65
CA VAL A 125 -1.66 -5.60 -16.22
C VAL A 125 -1.29 -4.60 -15.14
N LEU A 126 -0.16 -3.92 -15.32
CA LEU A 126 0.31 -2.84 -14.46
C LEU A 126 -0.14 -1.52 -15.06
N ASN A 127 -1.17 -0.94 -14.46
CA ASN A 127 -1.71 0.32 -14.92
C ASN A 127 -0.78 1.47 -14.53
N THR A 128 -0.57 2.41 -15.46
CA THR A 128 0.36 3.52 -15.30
C THR A 128 0.15 4.39 -14.06
N PRO A 129 -1.08 4.69 -13.57
CA PRO A 129 -1.27 5.54 -12.41
C PRO A 129 -0.57 4.98 -11.17
N PHE A 130 -0.44 3.65 -11.08
CA PHE A 130 0.34 2.99 -10.05
C PHE A 130 1.85 3.22 -10.22
N LEU A 131 2.41 2.97 -11.41
CA LEU A 131 3.82 3.26 -11.74
C LEU A 131 4.19 4.73 -11.52
N SER A 132 3.23 5.60 -11.83
CA SER A 132 3.34 7.04 -11.70
C SER A 132 3.61 7.41 -10.24
N GLY A 133 2.96 6.72 -9.31
CA GLY A 133 3.20 6.94 -7.90
C GLY A 133 4.59 6.51 -7.42
N LEU A 134 5.19 5.46 -8.00
CA LEU A 134 6.54 5.01 -7.62
C LEU A 134 7.65 6.00 -8.01
N THR A 135 7.35 6.97 -8.88
CA THR A 135 8.37 7.83 -9.49
C THR A 135 7.89 9.29 -9.49
N LYS A 136 8.45 10.12 -8.61
CA LYS A 136 8.16 11.57 -8.54
C LYS A 136 8.17 12.21 -9.93
N GLY A 137 7.10 12.92 -10.26
CA GLY A 137 6.98 13.70 -11.50
C GLY A 137 6.83 12.88 -12.78
N MET A 138 6.63 11.56 -12.68
CA MET A 138 6.29 10.75 -13.85
C MET A 138 5.01 11.28 -14.47
N THR A 139 4.96 11.46 -15.79
CA THR A 139 3.71 11.85 -16.47
C THR A 139 3.08 10.60 -17.08
N TYR A 140 1.77 10.50 -17.04
CA TYR A 140 1.01 9.47 -17.75
C TYR A 140 -0.10 10.13 -18.56
N PHE A 141 -0.56 9.45 -19.60
CA PHE A 141 -1.70 9.90 -20.38
C PHE A 141 -2.94 9.15 -19.90
N ASP A 142 -3.91 9.87 -19.36
CA ASP A 142 -5.20 9.32 -19.00
C ASP A 142 -6.04 9.21 -20.27
N LEU A 143 -6.34 7.97 -20.65
CA LEU A 143 -7.10 7.66 -21.87
C LEU A 143 -8.56 8.08 -21.77
N ILE A 144 -9.08 8.22 -20.55
CA ILE A 144 -10.49 8.50 -20.35
C ILE A 144 -10.74 10.00 -20.26
N GLN A 145 -9.83 10.73 -19.62
CA GLN A 145 -9.84 12.19 -19.64
C GLN A 145 -9.21 12.76 -20.91
N ASN A 146 -8.53 11.94 -21.71
CA ASN A 146 -7.80 12.33 -22.91
C ASN A 146 -6.81 13.48 -22.64
N LYS A 147 -6.05 13.38 -21.54
CA LYS A 147 -5.09 14.41 -21.11
C LYS A 147 -3.85 13.80 -20.44
N GLU A 148 -2.76 14.54 -20.45
CA GLU A 148 -1.57 14.21 -19.66
C GLU A 148 -1.80 14.57 -18.19
N ILE A 149 -1.39 13.67 -17.30
CA ILE A 149 -1.44 13.81 -15.84
C ILE A 149 -0.03 13.57 -15.31
N THR A 150 0.51 14.54 -14.60
CA THR A 150 1.73 14.32 -13.82
C THR A 150 1.35 13.63 -12.51
N ALA A 151 2.00 12.50 -12.27
CA ALA A 151 1.83 11.65 -11.13
C ALA A 151 1.94 12.42 -9.81
N PHE A 152 1.20 11.89 -8.86
CA PHE A 152 1.31 12.19 -7.44
C PHE A 152 2.66 11.73 -6.90
N ASP A 153 3.20 12.44 -5.92
CA ASP A 153 4.31 11.87 -5.16
C ASP A 153 3.75 10.79 -4.24
N ILE A 154 4.24 9.55 -4.35
CA ILE A 154 4.05 8.59 -3.28
C ILE A 154 5.14 8.82 -2.24
N PHE A 155 4.71 9.19 -1.05
CA PHE A 155 5.57 9.14 0.12
C PHE A 155 5.39 7.77 0.76
N ASN A 156 6.40 6.92 0.60
CA ASN A 156 6.50 5.74 1.45
C ASN A 156 6.89 6.23 2.85
N GLN A 157 6.14 5.83 3.88
CA GLN A 157 6.49 6.10 5.27
C GLN A 157 7.96 5.75 5.58
N SER A 158 8.48 4.68 5.00
CA SER A 158 9.88 4.24 5.16
C SER A 158 10.91 5.26 4.65
N SER A 159 10.55 6.10 3.67
CA SER A 159 11.44 7.16 3.14
C SER A 159 11.64 8.31 4.14
N ILE A 160 10.65 8.53 5.02
CA ILE A 160 10.69 9.56 6.06
C ILE A 160 11.27 8.99 7.37
N TYR A 161 10.94 7.73 7.69
CA TYR A 161 11.38 7.04 8.90
C TYR A 161 12.35 5.89 8.57
N GLN A 162 13.62 6.23 8.37
CA GLN A 162 14.69 5.30 7.95
C GLN A 162 15.03 4.19 8.97
N ASN A 163 14.46 4.21 10.17
CA ASN A 163 14.83 3.32 11.28
C ASN A 163 13.79 2.25 11.63
N ILE A 164 12.74 2.09 10.82
CA ILE A 164 11.66 1.14 11.14
C ILE A 164 11.99 -0.24 10.57
N ASN A 165 11.80 -1.28 11.38
CA ASN A 165 11.94 -2.66 10.95
C ASN A 165 10.89 -3.00 9.87
N GLU A 166 11.35 -3.31 8.65
CA GLU A 166 10.53 -3.60 7.46
C GLU A 166 9.47 -4.69 7.69
N SER A 167 9.70 -5.63 8.60
CA SER A 167 8.73 -6.69 8.92
C SER A 167 7.47 -6.21 9.65
N MET A 168 7.50 -5.01 10.24
CA MET A 168 6.38 -4.42 10.99
C MET A 168 5.55 -3.46 10.15
N LEU A 169 6.17 -2.89 9.13
CA LEU A 169 5.48 -2.02 8.19
C LEU A 169 4.69 -2.87 7.21
N ASN A 170 3.49 -2.41 6.93
CA ASN A 170 2.88 -2.74 5.66
C ASN A 170 3.37 -1.65 4.69
N PRO A 171 3.65 -1.93 3.41
CA PRO A 171 3.82 -0.88 2.41
C PRO A 171 2.47 -0.18 2.20
N SER A 172 2.01 0.59 3.17
CA SER A 172 0.95 1.57 2.93
C SER A 172 1.55 2.70 2.12
N GLU A 173 0.93 2.99 1.00
CA GLU A 173 1.32 4.11 0.15
C GLU A 173 0.43 5.30 0.51
N ILE A 174 1.07 6.42 0.87
CA ILE A 174 0.37 7.70 0.91
C ILE A 174 0.60 8.40 -0.43
N LEU A 175 -0.51 8.58 -1.14
CA LEU A 175 -0.60 9.34 -2.37
C LEU A 175 -0.74 10.82 -2.04
N TYR A 176 0.19 11.64 -2.53
CA TYR A 176 0.11 13.10 -2.45
C TYR A 176 -0.57 13.72 -3.67
N LEU A 177 -1.74 14.31 -3.47
CA LEU A 177 -2.55 14.90 -4.52
C LEU A 177 -2.21 16.38 -4.75
N PHE A 178 -1.26 16.66 -5.65
CA PHE A 178 -0.78 18.01 -5.99
C PHE A 178 -1.88 19.03 -6.36
N ASN A 179 -2.92 18.58 -7.07
CA ASN A 179 -4.04 19.42 -7.51
C ASN A 179 -5.35 19.03 -6.82
N GLY A 180 -5.26 18.48 -5.62
CA GLY A 180 -6.44 18.01 -4.95
C GLY A 180 -7.39 19.11 -4.51
N THR A 181 -8.68 18.93 -4.80
CA THR A 181 -9.73 19.81 -4.32
C THR A 181 -9.71 19.83 -2.80
N LYS A 182 -9.45 21.01 -2.20
CA LYS A 182 -9.42 21.13 -0.74
C LYS A 182 -10.83 20.90 -0.19
N TYR A 183 -11.01 19.80 0.52
CA TYR A 183 -12.30 19.48 1.14
C TYR A 183 -12.42 20.10 2.52
N THR A 184 -13.55 20.78 2.75
CA THR A 184 -13.89 21.35 4.04
C THR A 184 -15.33 21.05 4.42
N ALA A 185 -15.56 20.74 5.69
CA ALA A 185 -16.90 20.65 6.28
C ALA A 185 -16.95 21.55 7.51
N ASN A 186 -17.98 22.40 7.62
CA ASN A 186 -18.13 23.39 8.69
C ASN A 186 -16.90 24.32 8.83
N ASN A 187 -16.34 24.79 7.71
CA ASN A 187 -15.12 25.62 7.63
C ASN A 187 -13.85 24.98 8.23
N LYS A 188 -13.86 23.65 8.43
CA LYS A 188 -12.70 22.87 8.89
C LYS A 188 -12.25 21.93 7.78
N THR A 189 -10.96 21.59 7.75
CA THR A 189 -10.46 20.57 6.81
C THR A 189 -11.19 19.25 7.08
N LEU A 190 -11.74 18.64 6.03
CA LEU A 190 -12.45 17.36 6.13
C LEU A 190 -11.45 16.20 6.11
N ILE A 191 -11.66 15.23 6.99
CA ILE A 191 -10.97 13.94 7.00
C ILE A 191 -12.02 12.88 6.73
N SER A 192 -11.86 12.13 5.65
CA SER A 192 -12.72 10.99 5.33
C SER A 192 -12.00 9.69 5.68
N PHE A 193 -12.64 8.84 6.49
CA PHE A 193 -12.11 7.53 6.86
C PHE A 193 -13.08 6.43 6.47
N ILE A 194 -12.69 5.58 5.55
CA ILE A 194 -13.53 4.52 5.03
C ILE A 194 -12.91 3.20 5.44
N TYR A 195 -13.70 2.37 6.11
CA TYR A 195 -13.19 1.16 6.70
C TYR A 195 -14.21 0.04 6.63
N SER A 196 -13.74 -1.18 6.86
CA SER A 196 -14.59 -2.36 7.01
C SER A 196 -14.29 -3.02 8.34
N ASN A 197 -15.04 -4.07 8.69
CA ASN A 197 -14.67 -4.91 9.82
C ASN A 197 -13.52 -5.86 9.43
N SER A 198 -12.31 -5.32 9.18
CA SER A 198 -11.10 -6.06 8.80
C SER A 198 -9.94 -5.76 9.75
N SER A 199 -8.94 -6.65 9.84
CA SER A 199 -7.77 -6.41 10.71
C SER A 199 -6.89 -5.27 10.21
N PHE A 200 -6.86 -4.98 8.90
CA PHE A 200 -6.21 -3.78 8.36
C PHE A 200 -6.94 -2.52 8.84
N SER A 201 -8.27 -2.49 8.70
CA SER A 201 -9.11 -1.40 9.20
C SER A 201 -8.96 -1.18 10.70
N ALA A 202 -8.79 -2.28 11.44
CA ALA A 202 -8.57 -2.24 12.88
C ALA A 202 -7.31 -1.44 13.24
N VAL A 203 -6.19 -1.79 12.62
CA VAL A 203 -4.89 -1.15 12.87
C VAL A 203 -4.92 0.33 12.45
N GLN A 204 -5.42 0.63 11.26
CA GLN A 204 -5.46 2.01 10.77
C GLN A 204 -6.40 2.89 11.59
N SER A 205 -7.54 2.35 12.03
CA SER A 205 -8.44 3.05 12.93
C SER A 205 -7.75 3.43 14.24
N MET A 206 -6.91 2.55 14.79
CA MET A 206 -6.17 2.86 16.01
C MET A 206 -5.11 3.95 15.80
N ILE A 207 -4.41 3.92 14.66
CA ILE A 207 -3.45 4.97 14.28
C ILE A 207 -4.16 6.31 14.15
N LEU A 208 -5.26 6.36 13.38
CA LEU A 208 -6.03 7.57 13.13
C LEU A 208 -6.67 8.12 14.42
N TYR A 209 -7.22 7.25 15.27
CA TYR A 209 -7.73 7.60 16.60
C TYR A 209 -6.67 8.33 17.43
N LYS A 210 -5.47 7.75 17.51
CA LYS A 210 -4.39 8.29 18.32
C LYS A 210 -3.85 9.60 17.74
N ALA A 211 -3.74 9.69 16.42
CA ALA A 211 -3.31 10.90 15.73
C ALA A 211 -4.31 12.06 15.96
N LEU A 212 -5.61 11.81 15.77
CA LEU A 212 -6.66 12.83 15.86
C LEU A 212 -6.93 13.32 17.29
N ASN A 213 -6.65 12.50 18.30
CA ASN A 213 -6.69 12.92 19.71
C ASN A 213 -5.69 14.03 20.05
N ALA A 214 -4.67 14.28 19.21
CA ALA A 214 -3.78 15.42 19.40
C ALA A 214 -4.42 16.76 18.97
N PHE A 215 -5.53 16.71 18.22
CA PHE A 215 -6.20 17.88 17.63
C PHE A 215 -7.64 18.07 18.09
N GLY A 216 -8.17 17.13 18.87
CA GLY A 216 -9.57 17.08 19.25
C GLY A 216 -9.84 15.97 20.24
N ASN A 217 -11.11 15.70 20.49
CA ASN A 217 -11.55 14.64 21.39
C ASN A 217 -12.61 13.78 20.73
N PHE A 218 -12.52 12.47 20.94
CA PHE A 218 -13.60 11.54 20.65
C PHE A 218 -14.52 11.35 21.88
N SER A 219 -15.81 11.19 21.64
CA SER A 219 -16.81 10.80 22.66
C SER A 219 -17.56 9.55 22.21
N ASN A 220 -18.09 8.73 23.13
CA ASN A 220 -18.94 7.58 22.78
C ASN A 220 -18.32 6.58 21.78
N LEU A 221 -17.02 6.32 21.90
CA LEU A 221 -16.35 5.31 21.07
C LEU A 221 -16.91 3.93 21.39
N THR A 222 -17.22 3.17 20.34
CA THR A 222 -17.52 1.75 20.47
C THR A 222 -16.30 0.94 20.02
N VAL A 223 -16.20 -0.30 20.52
CA VAL A 223 -15.14 -1.23 20.13
C VAL A 223 -15.75 -2.27 19.19
N LEU A 224 -15.12 -2.48 18.03
CA LEU A 224 -15.41 -3.60 17.14
C LEU A 224 -14.30 -4.64 17.24
N THR A 225 -14.60 -5.84 16.73
CA THR A 225 -13.65 -6.94 16.63
C THR A 225 -13.62 -7.42 15.19
N SER A 226 -12.46 -7.35 14.55
CA SER A 226 -12.26 -7.92 13.23
C SER A 226 -12.43 -9.44 13.25
N PRO A 227 -12.98 -10.05 12.18
CA PRO A 227 -13.07 -11.49 12.08
C PRO A 227 -11.67 -12.10 11.93
N SER A 228 -11.56 -13.38 12.26
CA SER A 228 -10.36 -14.16 11.93
C SER A 228 -10.35 -14.45 10.45
N ILE A 229 -9.19 -14.33 9.79
CA ILE A 229 -9.03 -14.60 8.36
C ILE A 229 -8.04 -15.75 8.20
N SER A 230 -8.42 -16.80 7.48
CA SER A 230 -7.52 -17.89 7.12
C SER A 230 -7.06 -17.71 5.67
N PHE A 231 -5.75 -17.80 5.45
CA PHE A 231 -5.13 -17.70 4.14
C PHE A 231 -5.00 -19.08 3.50
N SER A 232 -4.84 -19.11 2.17
CA SER A 232 -4.62 -20.34 1.39
C SER A 232 -3.35 -21.10 1.81
N THR A 233 -2.40 -20.41 2.45
CA THR A 233 -1.19 -20.99 3.04
C THR A 233 -1.45 -21.78 4.34
N GLY A 234 -2.70 -21.83 4.81
CA GLY A 234 -3.09 -22.44 6.10
C GLY A 234 -2.84 -21.53 7.29
N GLU A 235 -2.23 -20.36 7.08
CA GLU A 235 -2.01 -19.38 8.12
C GLU A 235 -3.32 -18.66 8.50
N THR A 236 -3.46 -18.25 9.75
CA THR A 236 -4.65 -17.54 10.22
C THR A 236 -4.27 -16.24 10.91
N LEU A 237 -4.82 -15.13 10.41
CA LEU A 237 -4.80 -13.84 11.08
C LEU A 237 -5.89 -13.81 12.15
N GLY A 238 -5.50 -13.69 13.40
CA GLY A 238 -6.41 -13.65 14.54
C GLY A 238 -7.29 -12.40 14.58
N LYS A 239 -8.40 -12.49 15.34
CA LYS A 239 -9.31 -11.37 15.63
C LYS A 239 -8.55 -10.21 16.28
N THR A 240 -8.88 -8.97 15.92
CA THR A 240 -8.24 -7.76 16.47
C THR A 240 -9.32 -6.77 16.89
N GLN A 241 -9.25 -6.25 18.12
CA GLN A 241 -10.18 -5.20 18.55
C GLN A 241 -9.70 -3.81 18.14
N PHE A 242 -10.64 -2.92 17.81
CA PHE A 242 -10.35 -1.54 17.43
C PHE A 242 -11.51 -0.59 17.75
N TYR A 243 -11.21 0.70 17.84
CA TYR A 243 -12.23 1.73 18.03
C TYR A 243 -12.98 1.98 16.71
N THR A 244 -14.30 2.15 16.78
CA THR A 244 -15.04 2.75 15.68
C THR A 244 -14.86 4.25 15.72
N LEU A 245 -14.42 4.83 14.61
CA LEU A 245 -14.37 6.27 14.48
C LEU A 245 -15.63 6.62 13.73
N ASN A 246 -16.69 6.98 14.45
CA ASN A 246 -17.91 7.55 13.87
C ASN A 246 -17.75 9.08 13.82
N GLY A 247 -17.94 9.72 12.67
CA GLY A 247 -17.71 11.15 12.47
C GLY A 247 -18.42 12.05 13.50
N ASN A 248 -19.64 11.67 13.92
CA ASN A 248 -20.41 12.42 14.93
C ASN A 248 -19.76 12.43 16.33
N ASN A 249 -18.79 11.55 16.56
CA ASN A 249 -18.11 11.40 17.84
C ASN A 249 -16.85 12.24 17.96
N TYR A 250 -16.40 12.93 16.91
CA TYR A 250 -15.15 13.69 16.91
C TYR A 250 -15.39 15.21 16.97
N LYS A 251 -14.72 15.88 17.92
CA LYS A 251 -14.74 17.34 18.05
C LYS A 251 -13.33 17.91 17.99
N SER A 252 -13.07 18.74 16.99
CA SER A 252 -11.81 19.48 16.84
C SER A 252 -12.06 20.95 16.44
N LYS A 253 -11.11 21.84 16.75
CA LYS A 253 -11.07 23.21 16.22
C LYS A 253 -10.68 23.23 14.73
N TYR A 254 -9.90 22.25 14.27
CA TYR A 254 -9.22 22.29 12.97
C TYR A 254 -9.84 21.36 11.94
N PHE A 255 -10.36 20.22 12.38
CA PHE A 255 -10.80 19.14 11.50
C PHE A 255 -12.26 18.79 11.72
N SER A 256 -12.93 18.46 10.63
CA SER A 256 -14.18 17.69 10.63
C SER A 256 -13.83 16.28 10.20
N MET A 257 -14.47 15.27 10.81
CA MET A 257 -14.25 13.88 10.45
C MET A 257 -15.55 13.28 9.93
N GLU A 258 -15.48 12.64 8.78
CA GLU A 258 -16.51 11.77 8.25
C GLU A 258 -15.94 10.36 8.16
N SER A 259 -16.78 9.38 8.46
CA SER A 259 -16.34 8.01 8.57
C SER A 259 -17.42 7.06 8.12
N THR A 260 -17.05 6.05 7.33
CA THR A 260 -18.01 5.10 6.77
C THR A 260 -17.52 3.68 7.01
N ASN A 261 -18.34 2.88 7.71
CA ASN A 261 -18.15 1.43 7.82
C ASN A 261 -18.87 0.73 6.67
N ILE A 262 -18.14 -0.04 5.87
CA ILE A 262 -18.71 -0.83 4.78
C ILE A 262 -18.79 -2.29 5.25
N GLU A 263 -19.90 -2.65 5.87
CA GLU A 263 -20.15 -4.03 6.33
C GLU A 263 -20.47 -5.00 5.17
N ASN A 264 -20.74 -4.48 3.98
CA ASN A 264 -20.83 -5.24 2.72
C ASN A 264 -20.63 -4.28 1.52
N LEU A 265 -19.49 -4.41 0.82
CA LEU A 265 -19.15 -3.58 -0.34
C LEU A 265 -20.17 -3.75 -1.49
N SER A 266 -20.72 -4.95 -1.66
CA SER A 266 -21.53 -5.33 -2.82
C SER A 266 -23.00 -4.89 -2.78
N SER A 267 -23.51 -4.34 -1.67
CA SER A 267 -24.93 -3.95 -1.53
C SER A 267 -25.18 -2.54 -1.00
N SER A 268 -24.12 -1.75 -0.80
CA SER A 268 -24.24 -0.44 -0.17
C SER A 268 -24.62 0.66 -1.17
N PRO A 269 -25.77 1.34 -1.01
CA PRO A 269 -26.09 2.55 -1.79
C PRO A 269 -25.10 3.70 -1.54
N TYR A 270 -24.24 3.59 -0.53
CA TYR A 270 -23.13 4.52 -0.27
C TYR A 270 -21.90 4.26 -1.14
N VAL A 271 -21.71 3.06 -1.70
CA VAL A 271 -20.70 2.86 -2.74
C VAL A 271 -20.97 3.80 -3.90
N LYS A 272 -22.24 4.11 -4.22
CA LYS A 272 -22.61 5.12 -5.24
C LYS A 272 -22.33 6.58 -4.88
N THR A 273 -22.36 6.93 -3.59
CA THR A 273 -22.04 8.29 -3.12
C THR A 273 -20.54 8.47 -2.95
N LEU A 274 -19.85 7.42 -2.52
CA LEU A 274 -18.39 7.34 -2.39
C LEU A 274 -17.70 7.27 -3.75
N GLU A 275 -18.26 6.47 -4.66
CA GLU A 275 -18.05 6.56 -6.11
C GLU A 275 -18.18 8.01 -6.51
N LYS A 276 -19.34 8.65 -6.35
CA LYS A 276 -19.56 10.02 -6.82
C LYS A 276 -18.56 11.05 -6.25
N GLN A 277 -18.11 10.87 -5.00
CA GLN A 277 -17.18 11.79 -4.31
C GLN A 277 -15.70 11.59 -4.68
N LEU A 278 -15.27 10.36 -4.96
CA LEU A 278 -13.93 10.08 -5.52
C LEU A 278 -13.92 10.26 -7.05
N PHE A 279 -15.06 10.09 -7.72
CA PHE A 279 -15.27 10.36 -9.15
C PHE A 279 -15.25 11.84 -9.50
N GLU A 280 -15.62 12.75 -8.60
CA GLU A 280 -15.47 14.19 -8.88
C GLU A 280 -14.00 14.63 -8.97
N PHE A 281 -13.06 13.80 -8.48
CA PHE A 281 -11.62 14.01 -8.62
C PHE A 281 -11.09 13.54 -9.99
N ASP A 282 -11.70 12.50 -10.54
CA ASP A 282 -11.44 11.95 -11.87
C ASP A 282 -12.54 10.94 -12.23
N GLN A 283 -13.48 11.36 -13.10
CA GLN A 283 -14.75 10.65 -13.31
C GLN A 283 -14.62 9.27 -13.94
N ASN A 284 -13.44 8.84 -14.38
CA ASN A 284 -13.36 7.55 -15.05
C ASN A 284 -12.08 6.73 -14.77
N SER A 285 -10.95 7.32 -14.39
CA SER A 285 -9.70 6.55 -14.20
C SER A 285 -9.61 5.90 -12.82
N ALA A 286 -10.19 6.57 -11.81
CA ALA A 286 -10.33 6.02 -10.48
C ALA A 286 -11.20 4.74 -10.53
N TYR A 287 -12.33 4.73 -11.25
CA TYR A 287 -13.22 3.57 -11.18
C TYR A 287 -12.59 2.22 -11.50
N GLN A 288 -11.74 2.13 -12.53
CA GLN A 288 -11.12 0.85 -12.86
C GLN A 288 -9.92 0.50 -11.99
N LEU A 289 -9.31 1.51 -11.33
CA LEU A 289 -8.43 1.23 -10.20
C LEU A 289 -9.27 0.63 -9.07
N PHE A 290 -10.42 1.25 -8.75
CA PHE A 290 -11.30 1.08 -7.59
C PHE A 290 -12.28 -0.14 -7.63
N ASP A 291 -12.74 -0.57 -8.81
CA ASP A 291 -13.63 -1.73 -9.00
C ASP A 291 -12.90 -3.07 -8.72
N ASN A 292 -11.58 -3.10 -8.89
CA ASN A 292 -10.74 -4.21 -8.43
C ASN A 292 -10.33 -4.06 -6.94
N LEU A 293 -10.69 -2.96 -6.26
CA LEU A 293 -10.27 -2.65 -4.88
C LEU A 293 -11.24 -3.13 -3.79
N GLY A 294 -12.07 -4.14 -4.02
CA GLY A 294 -12.75 -4.84 -2.92
C GLY A 294 -11.79 -5.26 -1.77
N ASN A 295 -10.46 -5.21 -2.02
CA ASN A 295 -9.37 -5.57 -1.13
C ASN A 295 -8.61 -4.42 -0.44
N PHE A 296 -8.85 -3.12 -0.73
CA PHE A 296 -7.93 -2.03 -0.29
C PHE A 296 -8.44 -1.21 0.88
N MET A 297 -9.32 -1.77 1.70
CA MET A 297 -9.74 -1.13 2.94
C MET A 297 -8.71 -1.38 4.04
N PRO A 298 -8.35 -0.37 4.85
CA PRO A 298 -9.02 0.94 4.98
C PRO A 298 -8.48 2.01 4.03
N PHE A 299 -9.19 3.14 3.95
CA PHE A 299 -8.82 4.32 3.17
C PHE A 299 -8.94 5.57 4.04
N ILE A 300 -7.99 6.49 3.91
CA ILE A 300 -8.05 7.82 4.53
C ILE A 300 -7.81 8.89 3.47
N ASP A 301 -8.69 9.90 3.42
CA ASP A 301 -8.44 11.17 2.73
C ASP A 301 -8.33 12.30 3.76
N ILE A 302 -7.21 13.02 3.73
CA ILE A 302 -6.97 14.21 4.54
C ILE A 302 -7.04 15.45 3.65
N GLY A 303 -8.20 16.10 3.67
CA GLY A 303 -8.44 17.40 3.06
C GLY A 303 -8.34 17.43 1.54
N GLY A 304 -8.46 16.29 0.87
CA GLY A 304 -8.31 16.13 -0.58
C GLY A 304 -6.86 16.18 -1.06
N ARG A 305 -5.87 16.23 -0.16
CA ARG A 305 -4.44 16.35 -0.52
C ARG A 305 -3.65 15.08 -0.24
N TYR A 306 -3.98 14.35 0.81
CA TYR A 306 -3.26 13.13 1.17
C TYR A 306 -4.24 11.98 1.21
N VAL A 307 -3.95 10.96 0.43
CA VAL A 307 -4.74 9.73 0.40
C VAL A 307 -3.87 8.58 0.84
N GLU A 308 -4.28 7.92 1.92
CA GLU A 308 -3.68 6.66 2.35
C GLU A 308 -4.59 5.51 1.95
N ILE A 309 -3.97 4.49 1.36
CA ILE A 309 -4.63 3.25 0.99
C ILE A 309 -4.01 2.12 1.82
N SER A 310 -4.87 1.31 2.44
CA SER A 310 -4.51 0.25 3.40
C SER A 310 -4.12 0.77 4.79
N SER A 311 -3.52 -0.10 5.59
CA SER A 311 -3.02 0.19 6.95
C SER A 311 -1.51 0.39 6.92
N MET A 312 -0.98 1.37 7.66
CA MET A 312 0.47 1.61 7.78
C MET A 312 1.26 0.48 8.43
N LEU A 313 0.60 -0.30 9.29
CA LEU A 313 1.23 -1.43 9.96
C LEU A 313 0.64 -2.75 9.53
N ASN A 314 1.49 -3.78 9.56
CA ASN A 314 1.08 -5.15 9.32
C ASN A 314 0.10 -5.60 10.42
N PRO A 315 -1.13 -6.01 10.08
CA PRO A 315 -2.15 -6.33 11.09
C PRO A 315 -1.77 -7.52 11.99
N ARG A 316 -0.80 -8.34 11.59
CA ARG A 316 -0.27 -9.46 12.39
C ARG A 316 0.26 -9.02 13.75
N VAL A 317 0.77 -7.79 13.87
CA VAL A 317 1.33 -7.28 15.13
C VAL A 317 0.26 -7.17 16.24
N PHE A 318 -1.01 -7.04 15.86
CA PHE A 318 -2.15 -6.96 16.78
C PHE A 318 -3.10 -8.16 16.70
N ALA A 319 -2.79 -9.16 15.89
CA ALA A 319 -3.61 -10.35 15.75
C ALA A 319 -3.82 -11.07 17.09
N GLY A 320 -5.08 -11.37 17.39
CA GLY A 320 -5.49 -12.05 18.62
C GLY A 320 -5.49 -11.15 19.87
N LYS A 321 -5.35 -9.84 19.73
CA LYS A 321 -5.25 -8.91 20.86
C LYS A 321 -6.50 -8.06 21.05
N ASP A 322 -6.83 -7.82 22.32
CA ASP A 322 -7.85 -6.84 22.72
C ASP A 322 -7.27 -5.42 22.82
N ILE A 323 -8.14 -4.41 22.97
CA ILE A 323 -7.73 -3.00 23.09
C ILE A 323 -6.76 -2.76 24.25
N SER A 324 -6.93 -3.44 25.39
CA SER A 324 -6.09 -3.24 26.56
C SER A 324 -4.66 -3.74 26.30
N GLN A 325 -4.55 -4.92 25.70
CA GLN A 325 -3.29 -5.52 25.28
C GLN A 325 -2.58 -4.69 24.21
N ILE A 326 -3.31 -4.19 23.21
CA ILE A 326 -2.73 -3.31 22.19
C ILE A 326 -2.25 -2.00 22.84
N ASN A 327 -3.06 -1.38 23.70
CA ASN A 327 -2.67 -0.17 24.43
C ASN A 327 -1.43 -0.39 25.31
N ALA A 328 -1.25 -1.57 25.87
CA ALA A 328 -0.03 -1.91 26.61
C ALA A 328 1.19 -2.02 25.67
N LEU A 329 1.04 -2.70 24.53
CA LEU A 329 2.11 -2.87 23.54
C LEU A 329 2.60 -1.55 22.95
N ILE A 330 1.68 -0.67 22.55
CA ILE A 330 2.04 0.61 21.91
C ILE A 330 2.72 1.60 22.87
N LYS A 331 2.60 1.39 24.19
CA LYS A 331 3.31 2.15 25.21
C LYS A 331 4.74 1.67 25.45
N THR A 332 5.11 0.50 24.93
CA THR A 332 6.46 -0.03 25.09
C THR A 332 7.41 0.60 24.08
N ASN A 333 8.70 0.75 24.45
CA ASN A 333 9.77 1.11 23.52
C ASN A 333 10.28 -0.12 22.73
N GLN A 334 9.42 -1.12 22.53
CA GLN A 334 9.72 -2.27 21.68
C GLN A 334 9.35 -1.95 20.23
N THR A 335 9.86 -2.76 19.29
CA THR A 335 9.71 -2.55 17.84
C THR A 335 8.28 -2.23 17.40
N VAL A 336 7.28 -2.95 17.92
CA VAL A 336 5.86 -2.73 17.58
C VAL A 336 5.35 -1.37 18.09
N GLY A 337 5.71 -0.99 19.32
CA GLY A 337 5.28 0.28 19.89
C GLY A 337 5.93 1.48 19.21
N ILE A 338 7.21 1.35 18.84
CA ILE A 338 7.92 2.37 18.04
C ILE A 338 7.24 2.52 16.67
N ALA A 339 7.05 1.43 15.92
CA ALA A 339 6.43 1.50 14.59
C ALA A 339 5.00 2.08 14.62
N PHE A 340 4.21 1.76 15.66
CA PHE A 340 2.89 2.36 15.86
C PHE A 340 2.97 3.86 16.13
N ASN A 341 3.85 4.28 17.03
CA ASN A 341 4.00 5.69 17.35
C ASN A 341 4.55 6.48 16.15
N ASP A 342 5.45 5.93 15.35
CA ASP A 342 5.94 6.54 14.12
C ASP A 342 4.82 6.70 13.08
N SER A 343 3.91 5.73 12.97
CA SER A 343 2.73 5.81 12.09
C SER A 343 1.74 6.88 12.55
N VAL A 344 1.46 6.94 13.86
CA VAL A 344 0.65 8.01 14.46
C VAL A 344 1.26 9.38 14.18
N TYR A 345 2.57 9.47 14.36
CA TYR A 345 3.34 10.67 14.20
C TYR A 345 3.40 11.15 12.74
N PHE A 346 3.46 10.21 11.81
CA PHE A 346 3.36 10.50 10.39
C PHE A 346 2.01 11.12 10.03
N VAL A 347 0.89 10.52 10.46
CA VAL A 347 -0.46 11.10 10.25
C VAL A 347 -0.56 12.49 10.89
N GLN A 348 -0.01 12.69 12.10
CA GLN A 348 0.03 14.01 12.74
C GLN A 348 0.81 15.03 11.91
N THR A 349 1.92 14.63 11.29
CA THR A 349 2.72 15.49 10.40
C THR A 349 1.90 15.95 9.20
N LEU A 350 1.13 15.05 8.57
CA LEU A 350 0.22 15.39 7.47
C LEU A 350 -0.88 16.36 7.92
N LEU A 351 -1.49 16.11 9.08
CA LEU A 351 -2.50 17.01 9.67
C LEU A 351 -1.93 18.39 9.96
N CYS A 352 -0.69 18.48 10.47
CA CYS A 352 -0.02 19.74 10.76
C CYS A 352 0.22 20.61 9.52
N SER A 353 0.25 20.02 8.31
CA SER A 353 0.29 20.79 7.06
C SER A 353 -0.92 21.71 6.86
N TYR A 354 -2.05 21.42 7.52
CA TYR A 354 -3.27 22.22 7.48
C TYR A 354 -3.43 23.19 8.66
N VAL A 355 -2.86 22.86 9.82
CA VAL A 355 -2.98 23.66 11.05
C VAL A 355 -1.92 24.76 11.11
N GLY A 356 -0.70 24.46 10.64
CA GLY A 356 0.46 25.34 10.77
C GLY A 356 1.31 25.03 12.02
N TYR A 357 2.51 25.63 12.07
CA TYR A 357 3.62 25.19 12.93
C TYR A 357 3.58 25.64 14.39
N ASN A 358 2.62 26.47 14.79
CA ASN A 358 2.65 27.17 16.08
C ASN A 358 1.61 26.67 17.10
N GLU A 359 0.85 25.62 16.77
CA GLU A 359 -0.22 25.13 17.65
C GLU A 359 0.02 23.68 18.10
N GLY A 360 -0.03 23.45 19.42
CA GLY A 360 -0.04 22.11 20.02
C GLY A 360 1.07 21.18 19.53
N VAL A 361 0.67 19.99 19.06
CA VAL A 361 1.59 18.94 18.57
C VAL A 361 2.44 19.42 17.39
N CYS A 362 1.93 20.34 16.56
CA CYS A 362 2.63 20.87 15.38
C CYS A 362 3.85 21.74 15.71
N ASN A 363 4.00 22.16 16.96
CA ASN A 363 5.16 22.92 17.40
C ASN A 363 6.40 22.03 17.68
N SER A 364 6.26 20.71 17.65
CA SER A 364 7.41 19.82 17.88
C SER A 364 8.46 19.96 16.77
N THR A 365 9.74 20.04 17.15
CA THR A 365 10.86 20.19 16.22
C THR A 365 10.86 19.09 15.16
N SER A 366 10.59 17.86 15.58
CA SER A 366 10.53 16.73 14.66
C SER A 366 9.41 16.92 13.62
N ILE A 367 8.21 17.45 13.99
CA ILE A 367 7.08 17.55 13.03
C ILE A 367 7.42 18.63 12.02
N LYS A 368 8.03 19.72 12.48
CA LYS A 368 8.51 20.79 11.60
C LYS A 368 9.52 20.26 10.58
N ASN A 369 10.47 19.44 11.04
CA ASN A 369 11.49 18.86 10.17
C ASN A 369 10.87 17.89 9.15
N ASP A 370 10.00 16.99 9.58
CA ASP A 370 9.38 16.01 8.67
C ASP A 370 8.39 16.67 7.71
N LEU A 371 7.62 17.66 8.16
CA LEU A 371 6.77 18.45 7.28
C LEU A 371 7.60 19.28 6.29
N ALA A 372 8.76 19.81 6.69
CA ALA A 372 9.68 20.48 5.76
C ALA A 372 10.23 19.50 4.71
N LYS A 373 10.56 18.25 5.11
CA LYS A 373 10.94 17.20 4.15
C LYS A 373 9.80 16.90 3.20
N ILE A 374 8.58 16.63 3.69
CA ILE A 374 7.40 16.39 2.86
C ILE A 374 7.19 17.54 1.87
N ASN A 375 7.25 18.79 2.35
CA ASN A 375 7.12 19.98 1.51
C ASN A 375 8.27 20.15 0.50
N SER A 376 9.47 19.63 0.77
CA SER A 376 10.57 19.61 -0.21
C SER A 376 10.46 18.48 -1.22
N LEU A 377 9.73 17.43 -0.82
CA LEU A 377 9.46 16.30 -1.69
C LEU A 377 8.28 16.58 -2.61
N ILE A 378 7.45 17.59 -2.34
CA ILE A 378 6.43 18.19 -3.21
C ILE A 378 7.12 19.22 -4.10
#